data_AF-A0AA35PXN3-F1
#
_entry.id   AF-A0AA35PXN3-F1
#
_cell.length_a   1.000
_cell.length_b   1.000
_cell.length_c   1.000
_cell.angle_alpha   90.00
_cell.angle_beta   90.00
_cell.angle_gamma   90.00
#
_symmetry.space_group_name_H-M   'P 1'
#
loop_
_entity.id
_entity.type
_entity.pdbx_description
1 polymer ?
#
loop_
_entity_poly.entity_id
_entity_poly.type
_entity_poly.pdbx_seq_one_letter_code
_entity_poly.pdbx_strand_id
1 'polypeptide(L)'
;MDVCEAEWSSDGSDGSDCSLDSRLVELDFDATRPKPLRSPTASCVPTEITTAQNLVDAVNRDLLPNDRQTLDDYYLTPLVASDDHGDLDMLIGIYRDLVAKFYISSPQLHQWKKAKQVFNNIVRLHNRYPKRAPAIHGFWLKHHSHVFLEEDKSEAVDFDAYL
;
A
#
# COMPACT_ATOMS: atom_id res chain seq x y z
N MET A 1 18.04 16.25 34.33
CA MET A 1 18.02 14.84 33.90
C MET A 1 16.86 14.26 34.66
N ASP A 2 15.68 14.33 34.06
CA ASP A 2 14.42 14.08 34.74
C ASP A 2 13.79 12.84 34.11
N VAL A 3 13.90 11.74 34.83
CA VAL A 3 13.31 10.45 34.50
C VAL A 3 12.00 10.37 35.27
N CYS A 4 10.88 10.41 34.55
CA CYS A 4 9.59 10.06 35.12
C CYS A 4 9.34 8.57 34.85
N GLU A 5 9.47 7.74 35.89
CA GLU A 5 8.98 6.37 35.88
C GLU A 5 7.46 6.39 36.12
N ALA A 6 6.71 5.74 35.23
CA ALA A 6 5.28 5.53 35.39
C ALA A 6 5.05 4.07 35.79
N GLU A 7 4.72 3.86 37.07
CA GLU A 7 4.14 2.63 37.59
C GLU A 7 2.73 2.44 37.03
N TRP A 8 2.44 1.26 36.48
CA TRP A 8 1.09 0.85 36.11
C TRP A 8 0.71 -0.35 36.99
N SER A 9 -0.19 -0.11 37.94
CA SER A 9 -0.84 -1.15 38.76
C SER A 9 -1.92 -1.86 37.95
N SER A 10 -1.93 -3.19 38.00
CA SER A 10 -3.00 -4.05 37.49
C SER A 10 -3.81 -4.62 38.65
N ASP A 11 -5.02 -4.10 38.84
CA ASP A 11 -6.14 -4.74 39.56
C ASP A 11 -7.19 -5.09 38.47
N GLY A 12 -7.82 -6.26 38.33
CA GLY A 12 -8.30 -7.23 39.31
C GLY A 12 -9.83 -7.10 39.44
N SER A 13 -10.62 -8.01 38.85
CA SER A 13 -11.98 -8.46 39.27
C SER A 13 -12.66 -9.27 38.15
N ASP A 14 -12.97 -10.55 38.39
CA ASP A 14 -14.29 -11.13 38.71
C ASP A 14 -15.20 -11.26 37.47
N GLY A 15 -15.83 -12.40 37.16
CA GLY A 15 -16.42 -13.40 38.02
C GLY A 15 -17.93 -13.27 37.88
N SER A 16 -18.51 -13.81 36.79
CA SER A 16 -19.97 -13.89 36.68
C SER A 16 -20.40 -15.09 35.85
N ASP A 17 -20.71 -16.17 36.56
CA ASP A 17 -21.55 -17.27 36.10
C ASP A 17 -22.99 -16.78 35.97
N CYS A 18 -23.65 -17.11 34.86
CA CYS A 18 -25.10 -17.08 34.74
C CYS A 18 -25.56 -18.39 34.11
N SER A 19 -25.79 -19.37 34.98
CA SER A 19 -26.72 -20.46 34.77
C SER A 19 -28.15 -19.93 34.90
N LEU A 20 -29.04 -20.33 33.99
CA LEU A 20 -30.48 -20.65 34.15
C LEU A 20 -31.09 -20.68 32.72
N ASP A 21 -31.47 -21.81 32.16
CA ASP A 21 -32.66 -22.64 32.41
C ASP A 21 -33.80 -22.36 31.40
N SER A 22 -34.10 -23.43 30.65
CA SER A 22 -35.34 -23.80 29.97
C SER A 22 -36.23 -22.73 29.34
N ARG A 23 -36.41 -22.87 28.02
CA ARG A 23 -37.73 -23.18 27.44
C ARG A 23 -37.60 -23.71 26.02
N LEU A 24 -37.79 -25.02 25.91
CA LEU A 24 -38.11 -25.72 24.67
C LEU A 24 -39.41 -25.14 24.10
N VAL A 25 -39.30 -24.46 22.97
CA VAL A 25 -40.44 -24.15 22.11
C VAL A 25 -40.24 -25.01 20.88
N GLU A 26 -41.02 -26.09 20.79
CA GLU A 26 -41.18 -26.86 19.55
C GLU A 26 -41.89 -25.96 18.53
N LEU A 27 -41.10 -25.31 17.70
CA LEU A 27 -41.55 -24.65 16.48
C LEU A 27 -41.52 -25.70 15.37
N ASP A 28 -42.70 -26.20 15.00
CA ASP A 28 -42.94 -26.91 13.75
C ASP A 28 -42.55 -25.99 12.59
N PHE A 29 -41.29 -26.06 12.18
CA PHE A 29 -40.78 -25.34 11.03
C PHE A 29 -41.08 -26.15 9.78
N ASP A 30 -42.20 -25.77 9.17
CA ASP A 30 -42.74 -26.27 7.91
C ASP A 30 -41.66 -26.43 6.84
N ALA A 31 -41.67 -27.61 6.22
CA ALA A 31 -40.66 -28.12 5.32
C ALA A 31 -40.77 -27.46 3.93
N THR A 32 -40.35 -26.20 3.82
CA THR A 32 -39.93 -25.62 2.53
C THR A 32 -38.41 -25.52 2.49
N ARG A 33 -37.77 -26.67 2.27
CA ARG A 33 -36.33 -26.80 2.00
C ARG A 33 -35.91 -25.76 0.96
N PRO A 34 -35.11 -24.72 1.31
CA PRO A 34 -34.52 -23.89 0.30
C PRO A 34 -33.56 -24.77 -0.52
N LYS A 35 -33.75 -24.77 -1.84
CA LYS A 35 -32.82 -25.37 -2.80
C LYS A 35 -31.41 -24.90 -2.40
N PRO A 36 -30.43 -25.80 -2.26
CA PRO A 36 -29.06 -25.39 -1.98
C PRO A 36 -28.64 -24.44 -3.10
N LEU A 37 -28.50 -23.15 -2.77
CA LEU A 37 -27.88 -22.17 -3.63
C LEU A 37 -26.49 -22.73 -3.87
N ARG A 38 -26.27 -23.24 -5.08
CA ARG A 38 -24.98 -23.72 -5.56
C ARG A 38 -23.97 -22.66 -5.16
N SER A 39 -23.13 -23.01 -4.19
CA SER A 39 -22.01 -22.17 -3.77
C SER A 39 -21.31 -21.72 -5.06
N PRO A 40 -21.12 -20.42 -5.29
CA PRO A 40 -20.29 -19.98 -6.40
C PRO A 40 -18.97 -20.70 -6.19
N THR A 41 -18.65 -21.62 -7.10
CA THR A 41 -17.31 -22.18 -7.19
C THR A 41 -16.44 -20.96 -7.40
N ALA A 42 -15.68 -20.59 -6.36
CA ALA A 42 -14.69 -19.54 -6.45
C ALA A 42 -13.70 -20.01 -7.51
N SER A 43 -13.96 -19.62 -8.75
CA SER A 43 -13.02 -19.75 -9.84
C SER A 43 -11.86 -18.87 -9.43
N CYS A 44 -10.84 -19.48 -8.83
CA CYS A 44 -9.55 -18.87 -8.62
C CYS A 44 -8.98 -18.61 -10.01
N VAL A 45 -9.36 -17.47 -10.60
CA VAL A 45 -8.68 -16.97 -11.78
C VAL A 45 -7.25 -16.68 -11.33
N PRO A 46 -6.23 -17.31 -11.93
CA PRO A 46 -4.85 -16.99 -11.60
C PRO A 46 -4.62 -15.50 -11.88
N THR A 47 -4.38 -14.73 -10.83
CA THR A 47 -3.96 -13.34 -10.99
C THR A 47 -2.54 -13.38 -11.55
N GLU A 48 -2.35 -12.87 -12.77
CA GLU A 48 -1.00 -12.74 -13.33
C GLU A 48 -0.14 -11.90 -12.38
N ILE A 49 1.02 -12.44 -11.98
CA ILE A 49 1.98 -11.71 -11.15
C ILE A 49 2.54 -10.56 -12.01
N THR A 50 2.41 -9.34 -11.51
CA THR A 50 2.84 -8.12 -12.21
C THR A 50 4.13 -7.60 -11.59
N THR A 51 4.90 -6.79 -12.33
CA THR A 51 6.07 -6.09 -11.80
C THR A 51 5.69 -5.17 -10.63
N ALA A 52 4.49 -4.61 -10.63
CA ALA A 52 3.95 -3.86 -9.49
C ALA A 52 3.85 -4.70 -8.22
N GLN A 53 3.41 -5.96 -8.35
CA GLN A 53 3.31 -6.88 -7.22
C GLN A 53 4.69 -7.20 -6.66
N ASN A 54 5.66 -7.46 -7.53
CA ASN A 54 7.05 -7.70 -7.12
C ASN A 54 7.63 -6.51 -6.37
N LEU A 55 7.39 -5.28 -6.84
CA LEU A 55 7.84 -4.07 -6.16
C LEU A 55 7.23 -3.94 -4.77
N VAL A 56 5.91 -4.10 -4.66
CA VAL A 56 5.19 -3.98 -3.38
C VAL A 56 5.69 -5.03 -2.38
N ASP A 57 5.88 -6.27 -2.83
CA ASP A 57 6.40 -7.34 -1.99
C ASP A 57 7.84 -7.09 -1.54
N ALA A 58 8.69 -6.54 -2.41
CA ALA A 58 10.07 -6.19 -2.08
C ALA A 58 10.11 -5.05 -1.04
N VAL A 59 9.38 -3.97 -1.30
CA VAL A 59 9.34 -2.78 -0.44
C VAL A 59 8.75 -3.09 0.94
N ASN A 60 7.73 -3.94 1.04
CA ASN A 60 7.18 -4.39 2.32
C ASN A 60 8.15 -5.23 3.16
N ARG A 61 9.18 -5.81 2.52
CA ARG A 61 10.24 -6.58 3.16
C ARG A 61 11.50 -5.76 3.40
N ASP A 62 11.47 -4.46 3.10
CA ASP A 62 12.64 -3.58 3.10
C ASP A 62 13.77 -4.09 2.17
N LEU A 63 13.39 -4.70 1.05
CA LEU A 63 14.32 -5.23 0.04
C LEU A 63 14.15 -4.51 -1.30
N LEU A 64 15.20 -4.57 -2.12
CA LEU A 64 15.13 -4.19 -3.52
C LEU A 64 14.51 -5.33 -4.36
N PRO A 65 13.75 -5.01 -5.43
CA PRO A 65 13.32 -6.01 -6.39
C PRO A 65 14.53 -6.70 -7.03
N ASN A 66 14.50 -8.04 -7.09
CA ASN A 66 15.57 -8.82 -7.71
C ASN A 66 15.41 -8.94 -9.23
N ASP A 67 14.21 -8.70 -9.74
CA ASP A 67 13.93 -8.83 -11.16
C ASP A 67 14.18 -7.51 -11.90
N ARG A 68 15.01 -7.60 -12.94
CA ARG A 68 15.41 -6.45 -13.75
C ARG A 68 14.22 -5.71 -14.36
N GLN A 69 13.17 -6.44 -14.73
CA GLN A 69 11.99 -5.85 -15.34
C GLN A 69 11.24 -4.92 -14.38
N THR A 70 11.13 -5.27 -13.10
CA THR A 70 10.55 -4.39 -12.07
C THR A 70 11.45 -3.20 -11.81
N LEU A 71 12.77 -3.38 -11.82
CA LEU A 71 13.70 -2.25 -11.69
C LEU A 71 13.56 -1.25 -12.84
N ASP A 72 13.44 -1.75 -14.08
CA ASP A 72 13.24 -0.93 -15.28
C ASP A 72 11.86 -0.24 -15.24
N ASP A 73 10.79 -1.01 -15.00
CA ASP A 73 9.39 -0.54 -15.01
C ASP A 73 9.10 0.55 -13.96
N TYR A 74 9.90 0.60 -12.88
CA TYR A 74 9.72 1.50 -11.74
C TYR A 74 10.91 2.44 -11.51
N TYR A 75 11.72 2.65 -12.55
CA TYR A 75 12.78 3.67 -12.61
C TYR A 75 13.89 3.50 -11.58
N LEU A 76 14.11 2.28 -11.09
CA LEU A 76 15.17 1.95 -10.14
C LEU A 76 16.49 1.61 -10.86
N THR A 77 16.43 1.11 -12.09
CA THR A 77 17.64 0.69 -12.83
C THR A 77 18.70 1.77 -12.96
N PRO A 78 18.39 3.02 -13.34
CA PRO A 78 19.40 4.08 -13.43
C PRO A 78 20.12 4.33 -12.10
N LEU A 79 19.38 4.30 -10.99
CA LEU A 79 19.89 4.56 -9.65
C LEU A 79 20.75 3.40 -9.11
N VAL A 80 20.35 2.16 -9.43
CA VAL A 80 21.15 0.96 -9.14
C VAL A 80 22.45 0.98 -9.95
N ALA A 81 22.40 1.42 -11.21
CA ALA A 81 23.57 1.48 -12.09
C ALA A 81 24.54 2.61 -11.73
N SER A 82 24.06 3.72 -11.17
CA SER A 82 24.88 4.86 -10.77
C SER A 82 25.55 4.69 -9.40
N ASP A 83 25.25 3.62 -8.66
CA ASP A 83 25.67 3.41 -7.28
C ASP A 83 25.25 4.56 -6.34
N ASP A 84 24.16 5.27 -6.69
CA ASP A 84 23.64 6.36 -5.88
C ASP A 84 22.66 5.80 -4.84
N HIS A 85 23.23 5.29 -3.74
CA HIS A 85 22.45 4.71 -2.65
C HIS A 85 21.47 5.72 -2.03
N GLY A 86 21.80 7.02 -2.03
CA GLY A 86 20.95 8.04 -1.42
C GLY A 86 19.67 8.27 -2.22
N ASP A 87 19.79 8.42 -3.53
CA ASP A 87 18.64 8.56 -4.42
C ASP A 87 17.81 7.27 -4.52
N LEU A 88 18.49 6.12 -4.52
CA LEU A 88 17.82 4.82 -4.51
C LEU A 88 16.98 4.62 -3.24
N ASP A 89 17.56 4.89 -2.07
CA ASP A 89 16.85 4.80 -0.78
C ASP A 89 15.66 5.76 -0.74
N MET A 90 15.81 6.96 -1.31
CA MET A 90 14.73 7.93 -1.39
C MET A 90 13.57 7.43 -2.26
N LEU A 91 13.86 6.89 -3.45
CA LEU A 91 12.83 6.37 -4.34
C LEU A 91 12.12 5.14 -3.75
N ILE A 92 12.86 4.25 -3.09
CA ILE A 92 12.28 3.12 -2.35
C ILE A 92 11.42 3.59 -1.18
N GLY A 93 11.86 4.62 -0.45
CA GLY A 93 11.07 5.27 0.60
C GLY A 93 9.76 5.86 0.08
N ILE A 94 9.78 6.46 -1.10
CA ILE A 94 8.57 6.96 -1.78
C ILE A 94 7.62 5.81 -2.11
N TYR A 95 8.09 4.72 -2.70
CA TYR A 95 7.24 3.56 -2.99
C TYR A 95 6.69 2.92 -1.71
N ARG A 96 7.45 2.91 -0.62
CA ARG A 96 6.98 2.45 0.69
C ARG A 96 5.83 3.29 1.21
N ASP A 97 5.95 4.60 1.09
CA ASP A 97 4.89 5.51 1.50
C ASP A 97 3.62 5.35 0.65
N LEU A 98 3.77 5.09 -0.66
CA LEU A 98 2.60 4.79 -1.52
C LEU A 98 1.80 3.62 -0.98
N VAL A 99 2.46 2.53 -0.59
CA VAL A 99 1.79 1.33 -0.07
C VAL A 99 1.26 1.58 1.34
N ALA A 100 2.11 2.03 2.26
CA ALA A 100 1.82 2.07 3.69
C ALA A 100 0.94 3.26 4.10
N LYS A 101 1.08 4.42 3.44
CA LYS A 101 0.46 5.68 3.86
C LYS A 101 -0.58 6.20 2.89
N PHE A 102 -0.43 5.91 1.59
CA PHE A 102 -1.41 6.24 0.56
C PHE A 102 -2.33 5.08 0.19
N TYR A 103 -2.08 3.87 0.72
CA TYR A 103 -2.87 2.66 0.48
C TYR A 103 -3.01 2.30 -1.00
N ILE A 104 -1.95 2.56 -1.78
CA ILE A 104 -1.92 2.21 -3.20
C ILE A 104 -1.69 0.71 -3.32
N SER A 105 -2.63 0.03 -3.98
CA SER A 105 -2.56 -1.40 -4.24
C SER A 105 -1.66 -1.70 -5.45
N SER A 106 -1.07 -2.91 -5.49
CA SER A 106 -0.27 -3.35 -6.65
C SER A 106 -1.03 -3.26 -7.98
N PRO A 107 -2.33 -3.65 -8.08
CA PRO A 107 -3.09 -3.48 -9.32
C PRO A 107 -3.23 -2.02 -9.76
N GLN A 108 -3.41 -1.09 -8.81
CA GLN A 108 -3.50 0.34 -9.11
C GLN A 108 -2.15 0.89 -9.58
N LEU A 109 -1.06 0.51 -8.92
CA LEU A 109 0.29 0.91 -9.33
C LEU A 109 0.65 0.35 -10.72
N HIS A 110 0.23 -0.89 -11.03
CA HIS A 110 0.37 -1.48 -12.35
C HIS A 110 -0.40 -0.70 -13.43
N GLN A 111 -1.61 -0.23 -13.11
CA GLN A 111 -2.38 0.61 -14.02
C GLN A 111 -1.69 1.93 -14.31
N TRP A 112 -1.08 2.58 -13.31
CA TRP A 112 -0.29 3.79 -13.52
C TRP A 112 0.90 3.54 -14.42
N LYS A 113 1.60 2.41 -14.22
CA LYS A 113 2.71 2.00 -15.09
C LYS A 113 2.26 1.79 -16.53
N LYS A 114 1.15 1.07 -16.74
CA LYS A 114 0.57 0.87 -18.08
C LYS A 114 0.17 2.18 -18.76
N ALA A 115 -0.31 3.14 -17.97
CA ALA A 115 -0.68 4.47 -18.45
C ALA A 115 0.53 5.41 -18.63
N LYS A 116 1.74 5.02 -18.22
CA LYS A 116 2.93 5.90 -18.13
C LYS A 116 2.67 7.16 -17.29
N GLN A 117 2.03 6.98 -16.13
CA GLN A 117 1.64 8.06 -15.22
C GLN A 117 2.07 7.80 -13.78
N VAL A 118 3.09 6.97 -13.53
CA VAL A 118 3.58 6.69 -12.18
C VAL A 118 4.06 7.99 -11.53
N PHE A 119 4.95 8.74 -12.19
CA PHE A 119 5.48 9.99 -11.64
C PHE A 119 4.39 11.01 -11.34
N ASN A 120 3.52 11.28 -12.32
CA ASN A 120 2.46 12.26 -12.18
C ASN A 120 1.49 11.92 -11.03
N ASN A 121 1.15 10.64 -10.86
CA ASN A 121 0.29 10.21 -9.76
C ASN A 121 1.00 10.30 -8.40
N ILE A 122 2.29 9.97 -8.32
CA ILE A 122 3.09 10.12 -7.10
C ILE A 122 3.14 11.59 -6.67
N VAL A 123 3.49 12.50 -7.58
CA VAL A 123 3.56 13.94 -7.31
C VAL A 123 2.19 14.46 -6.87
N ARG A 124 1.12 14.09 -7.57
CA ARG A 124 -0.25 14.48 -7.24
C ARG A 124 -0.64 14.05 -5.82
N LEU A 125 -0.25 12.84 -5.40
CA LEU A 125 -0.55 12.34 -4.05
C LEU A 125 0.22 13.09 -2.97
N HIS A 126 1.51 13.34 -3.19
CA HIS A 126 2.34 14.09 -2.24
C HIS A 126 1.84 15.54 -2.09
N ASN A 127 1.45 16.19 -3.18
CA ASN A 127 0.91 17.55 -3.16
C ASN A 127 -0.49 17.59 -2.51
N ARG A 128 -1.34 16.59 -2.76
CA ARG A 128 -2.70 16.56 -2.20
C ARG A 128 -2.71 16.24 -0.71
N TYR A 129 -1.76 15.44 -0.22
CA TYR A 129 -1.71 15.02 1.19
C TYR A 129 -0.31 15.20 1.81
N PRO A 130 0.16 16.44 1.98
CA PRO A 130 1.53 16.71 2.44
C PRO A 130 1.83 16.21 3.85
N LYS A 131 0.79 15.94 4.66
CA LYS A 131 0.94 15.37 6.02
C LYS A 131 1.17 13.86 6.03
N ARG A 132 0.96 13.17 4.91
CA ARG A 132 1.08 11.71 4.81
C ARG A 132 2.47 11.24 4.43
N ALA A 133 3.31 12.10 3.86
CA ALA A 133 4.68 11.74 3.47
C ALA A 133 5.67 12.76 4.05
N PRO A 134 6.92 12.35 4.32
CA PRO A 134 8.00 13.27 4.63
C PRO A 134 8.14 14.35 3.56
N ALA A 135 8.29 15.62 3.97
CA ALA A 135 8.46 16.73 3.03
C ALA A 135 9.68 16.56 2.10
N ILE A 136 10.70 15.84 2.57
CA ILE A 136 11.89 15.50 1.79
C ILE A 136 11.57 14.68 0.53
N HIS A 137 10.52 13.84 0.55
CA HIS A 137 10.09 13.09 -0.64
C HIS A 137 9.58 14.04 -1.73
N GLY A 138 8.75 15.02 -1.35
CA GLY A 138 8.23 16.03 -2.29
C GLY A 138 9.35 16.89 -2.88
N PHE A 139 10.31 17.31 -2.05
CA PHE A 139 11.50 18.02 -2.51
C PHE A 139 12.32 17.18 -3.49
N TRP A 140 12.58 15.92 -3.15
CA TRP A 140 13.34 15.02 -4.01
C TRP A 140 12.65 14.83 -5.37
N LEU A 141 11.33 14.58 -5.39
CA LEU A 141 10.56 14.44 -6.63
C LEU A 141 10.65 15.66 -7.56
N LYS A 142 10.71 16.87 -6.99
CA LYS A 142 10.88 18.11 -7.75
C LYS A 142 12.26 18.18 -8.44
N HIS A 143 13.32 17.80 -7.72
CA HIS A 143 14.70 17.87 -8.22
C HIS A 143 15.10 16.66 -9.09
N HIS A 144 14.47 15.51 -8.91
CA HIS A 144 14.81 14.24 -9.57
C HIS A 144 13.74 13.79 -10.58
N SER A 145 12.99 14.73 -11.16
CA SER A 145 12.03 14.44 -12.23
C SER A 145 12.67 13.82 -13.49
N HIS A 146 13.99 13.96 -13.65
CA HIS A 146 14.77 13.34 -14.72
C HIS A 146 14.95 11.82 -14.55
N VAL A 147 14.64 11.25 -13.39
CA VAL A 147 14.62 9.78 -13.20
C VAL A 147 13.46 9.14 -13.99
N PHE A 148 12.41 9.91 -14.27
CA PHE A 148 11.16 9.46 -14.90
C PHE A 148 11.05 9.87 -16.39
N LEU A 149 12.17 10.00 -17.11
CA LEU A 149 12.20 10.55 -18.47
C LEU A 149 11.39 9.77 -19.52
N GLU A 150 11.09 8.49 -19.27
CA GLU A 150 10.34 7.65 -20.21
C GLU A 150 8.81 7.81 -20.11
N GLU A 151 8.29 8.63 -19.18
CA GLU A 151 6.87 8.94 -19.08
C GLU A 151 6.39 9.97 -20.11
N ASP A 152 5.12 9.83 -20.53
CA ASP A 152 4.45 10.83 -21.37
C ASP A 152 4.21 12.09 -20.52
N LYS A 153 5.10 13.07 -20.66
CA LYS A 153 5.01 14.38 -19.99
C LYS A 153 3.91 15.29 -20.57
N SER A 154 3.01 14.75 -21.38
CA SER A 154 1.95 15.52 -22.06
C SER A 154 0.95 16.16 -21.08
N GLU A 155 0.80 15.60 -19.89
CA GLU A 155 0.17 16.28 -18.74
C GLU A 155 1.28 16.76 -17.80
N ALA A 156 1.91 17.90 -18.13
CA ALA A 156 2.85 18.54 -17.23
C ALA A 156 2.10 18.96 -15.96
N VAL A 157 2.36 18.28 -14.84
CA VAL A 157 1.86 18.71 -13.53
C VAL A 157 2.61 20.00 -13.18
N ASP A 158 1.87 21.10 -13.10
CA ASP A 158 2.41 22.37 -12.63
C ASP A 158 2.78 22.25 -11.14
N PHE A 159 4.08 22.26 -10.87
CA PHE A 159 4.63 22.19 -9.51
C PHE A 159 4.41 23.48 -8.72
N ASP A 160 4.17 24.60 -9.39
CA ASP A 160 4.05 25.91 -8.76
C ASP A 160 2.59 26.29 -8.47
N ALA A 161 1.61 25.55 -9.00
CA ALA A 161 0.18 25.80 -8.79
C ALA A 161 -0.32 25.51 -7.37
N TYR A 162 0.51 24.96 -6.48
CA TYR A 162 0.07 24.42 -5.17
C TYR A 162 0.98 24.79 -3.98
N LEU A 163 1.85 25.80 -4.14
CA LEU A 163 2.53 26.50 -3.05
C LEU A 163 1.76 27.75 -2.64
#